data_AF-A0A9Q1R4V9-F1
#
_entry.id   AF-A0A9Q1R4V9-F1
#
_cell.length_a   1.000
_cell.length_b   1.000
_cell.length_c   1.000
_cell.angle_alpha   90.00
_cell.angle_beta   90.00
_cell.angle_gamma   90.00
#
_symmetry.space_group_name_H-M   'P 1'
#
loop_
_entity.id
_entity.type
_entity.pdbx_description
1 polymer ?
#
loop_
_entity_poly.entity_id
_entity_poly.type
_entity_poly.pdbx_seq_one_letter_code
_entity_poly.pdbx_strand_id
1 'polypeptide(L)'
;MFDDPYGPEILNPFLDFQLLNSCLHCMDRGDKLTGKAATLIVMKILMQEAGLNYCCDSPQRVLSVVQVLRQPVERLSGCPCLQLLKYVVQCYLCLTRKYMLAGVYDALRHNFPPQLSDNTFHISLHQDPKIPNMLQQICSNMWRGYRP
;
A
#
# COMPACT_ATOMS: atom_id res chain seq x y z
N MET A 1 -14.50 -20.08 29.41
CA MET A 1 -13.89 -18.75 29.48
C MET A 1 -12.40 -18.98 29.30
N PHE A 2 -11.95 -19.00 28.05
CA PHE A 2 -10.54 -19.19 27.70
C PHE A 2 -10.00 -17.79 27.43
N ASP A 3 -9.54 -17.13 28.49
CA ASP A 3 -8.69 -15.96 28.40
C ASP A 3 -7.29 -16.45 28.03
N ASP A 4 -6.99 -16.45 26.73
CA ASP A 4 -5.62 -16.58 26.23
C ASP A 4 -4.96 -15.18 26.26
N PRO A 5 -3.89 -14.96 27.06
CA PRO A 5 -3.25 -13.67 27.24
C PRO A 5 -2.18 -13.34 26.18
N TYR A 6 -2.05 -14.11 25.09
CA TYR A 6 -1.23 -13.69 23.96
C TYR A 6 -2.02 -12.69 23.11
N GLY A 7 -1.96 -11.43 23.57
CA GLY A 7 -2.29 -10.25 22.78
C GLY A 7 -1.60 -10.25 21.41
N PRO A 8 -1.98 -9.32 20.51
CA PRO A 8 -1.55 -9.33 19.12
C PRO A 8 -0.04 -9.54 19.06
N GLU A 9 0.41 -10.64 18.44
CA GLU A 9 1.83 -10.98 18.33
C GLU A 9 2.57 -9.70 17.93
N ILE A 10 3.35 -9.16 18.87
CA ILE A 10 4.20 -8.01 18.63
C ILE A 10 5.28 -8.58 17.72
N LEU A 11 5.02 -8.56 16.41
CA LEU A 11 6.03 -8.83 15.40
C LEU A 11 7.20 -7.91 15.74
N ASN A 12 8.33 -8.52 16.04
CA ASN A 12 9.51 -7.80 16.47
C ASN A 12 9.84 -6.78 15.36
N PRO A 13 9.99 -5.47 15.65
CA PRO A 13 10.17 -4.43 14.63
C PRO A 13 11.31 -4.72 13.64
N PHE A 14 12.31 -5.47 14.12
CA PHE A 14 13.42 -5.95 13.31
C PHE A 14 13.02 -7.05 12.30
N LEU A 15 12.16 -7.98 12.71
CA LEU A 15 11.60 -9.02 11.84
C LEU A 15 10.66 -8.39 10.80
N ASP A 16 9.86 -7.42 11.19
CA ASP A 16 9.01 -6.66 10.25
C ASP A 16 9.82 -5.88 9.23
N PHE A 17 10.96 -5.30 9.62
CA PHE A 17 11.84 -4.62 8.67
C PHE A 17 12.48 -5.58 7.65
N GLN A 18 13.04 -6.69 8.12
CA GLN A 18 13.66 -7.68 7.22
C GLN A 18 12.62 -8.31 6.29
N LEU A 19 11.44 -8.62 6.83
CA LEU A 19 10.32 -9.13 6.05
C LEU A 19 9.83 -8.10 5.02
N LEU A 20 9.67 -6.83 5.41
CA LEU A 20 9.25 -5.75 4.52
C LEU A 20 10.23 -5.60 3.35
N ASN A 21 11.54 -5.50 3.61
CA ASN A 21 12.54 -5.36 2.55
C ASN A 21 12.54 -6.55 1.59
N SER A 22 12.46 -7.78 2.12
CA SER A 22 12.35 -8.98 1.31
C SER A 22 11.09 -8.97 0.46
N CYS A 23 9.95 -8.58 1.03
CA CYS A 23 8.70 -8.47 0.29
C CYS A 23 8.75 -7.39 -0.79
N LEU A 24 9.34 -6.22 -0.51
CA LEU A 24 9.53 -5.17 -1.51
C LEU A 24 10.42 -5.67 -2.68
N HIS A 25 11.49 -6.40 -2.38
CA HIS A 25 12.33 -7.03 -3.42
C HIS A 25 11.55 -8.05 -4.26
N CYS A 26 10.76 -8.91 -3.61
CA CYS A 26 9.88 -9.88 -4.27
C CYS A 26 8.76 -9.22 -5.09
N MET A 27 8.23 -8.08 -4.64
CA MET A 27 7.27 -7.29 -5.41
C MET A 27 7.92 -6.72 -6.68
N ASP A 28 9.15 -6.24 -6.59
CA ASP A 28 9.88 -5.64 -7.72
C ASP A 28 10.35 -6.68 -8.74
N ARG A 29 11.03 -7.75 -8.29
CA ARG A 29 11.72 -8.71 -9.16
C ARG A 29 11.10 -10.10 -9.23
N GLY A 30 10.16 -10.40 -8.33
CA GLY A 30 9.53 -11.72 -8.27
C GLY A 30 8.62 -11.98 -9.47
N ASP A 31 8.35 -13.27 -9.69
CA ASP A 31 7.34 -13.70 -10.66
C ASP A 31 5.93 -13.26 -10.23
N LYS A 32 4.94 -13.47 -11.10
CA LYS A 32 3.56 -13.00 -10.85
C LYS A 32 2.98 -13.52 -9.53
N LEU A 33 3.26 -14.78 -9.17
CA LEU A 33 2.72 -15.38 -7.95
C LEU A 33 3.44 -14.84 -6.71
N THR A 34 4.77 -14.85 -6.70
CA THR A 34 5.56 -14.32 -5.58
C THR A 34 5.31 -12.85 -5.36
N GLY A 35 5.27 -12.04 -6.42
CA GLY A 35 4.97 -10.61 -6.34
C GLY A 35 3.58 -10.34 -5.75
N LYS A 36 2.57 -11.16 -6.10
CA LYS A 36 1.22 -11.04 -5.54
C LYS A 36 1.18 -11.41 -4.06
N ALA A 37 1.85 -12.49 -3.65
CA ALA A 37 1.95 -12.89 -2.25
C ALA A 37 2.70 -11.84 -1.42
N ALA A 38 3.81 -11.31 -1.94
CA ALA A 38 4.58 -10.24 -1.30
C ALA A 38 3.76 -8.95 -1.15
N THR A 39 2.96 -8.58 -2.18
CA THR A 39 2.06 -7.42 -2.11
C THR A 39 1.02 -7.58 -1.00
N LEU A 40 0.48 -8.80 -0.81
CA LEU A 40 -0.44 -9.08 0.28
C LEU A 40 0.23 -8.92 1.66
N ILE A 41 1.48 -9.36 1.81
CA ILE A 41 2.22 -9.21 3.06
C ILE A 41 2.48 -7.73 3.36
N VAL A 42 2.97 -6.96 2.39
CA VAL A 42 3.16 -5.51 2.55
C VAL A 42 1.85 -4.81 2.89
N MET A 43 0.75 -5.19 2.25
CA MET A 43 -0.58 -4.66 2.58
C MET A 43 -0.95 -4.94 4.04
N LYS A 44 -0.73 -6.16 4.53
CA LYS A 44 -0.98 -6.51 5.94
C LYS A 44 -0.09 -5.72 6.91
N ILE A 45 1.18 -5.49 6.57
CA ILE A 45 2.08 -4.65 7.38
C ILE A 45 1.55 -3.21 7.45
N LEU A 46 1.19 -2.62 6.31
CA LEU A 46 0.65 -1.25 6.24
C LEU A 46 -0.73 -1.09 6.88
N MET A 47 -1.50 -2.18 7.03
CA MET A 47 -2.77 -2.17 7.77
C MET A 47 -2.57 -2.08 9.29
N GLN A 48 -1.41 -2.51 9.80
CA GLN A 48 -1.06 -2.40 11.21
C GLN A 48 -0.49 -1.00 11.50
N GLU A 49 -0.86 -0.43 12.64
CA GLU A 49 -0.41 0.92 13.03
C GLU A 49 1.11 0.99 13.18
N ALA A 50 1.72 0.00 13.84
CA ALA A 50 3.17 -0.09 14.00
C ALA A 50 3.91 -0.19 12.65
N GLY A 51 3.43 -1.05 11.76
CA GLY A 51 4.02 -1.23 10.42
C GLY A 51 3.89 0.01 9.54
N LEU A 52 2.73 0.69 9.58
CA LEU A 52 2.54 1.96 8.88
C LEU A 52 3.45 3.06 9.44
N ASN A 53 3.54 3.19 10.77
CA ASN A 53 4.45 4.14 11.41
C ASN A 53 5.90 3.87 11.00
N TYR A 54 6.32 2.61 11.03
CA TYR A 54 7.66 2.19 10.62
C TYR A 54 8.00 2.59 9.18
N CYS A 55 7.06 2.35 8.24
CA CYS A 55 7.23 2.69 6.82
C CYS A 55 7.31 4.21 6.58
N CYS A 56 6.57 4.98 7.37
CA CYS A 56 6.46 6.44 7.23
C CYS A 56 7.43 7.23 8.12
N ASP A 57 8.27 6.55 8.91
CA ASP A 57 9.21 7.12 9.86
C ASP A 57 10.38 7.88 9.19
N SER A 58 10.72 7.51 7.95
CA SER A 58 11.77 8.18 7.16
C SER A 58 11.31 8.40 5.71
N PRO A 59 11.64 9.57 5.11
CA PRO A 59 11.36 9.84 3.69
C PRO A 59 11.89 8.76 2.74
N GLN A 60 13.05 8.15 3.05
CA GLN A 60 13.66 7.11 2.22
C GLN A 60 12.85 5.81 2.23
N ARG A 61 12.27 5.45 3.39
CA ARG A 61 11.45 4.23 3.54
C ARG A 61 10.14 4.38 2.78
N VAL A 62 9.42 5.49 2.99
CA VAL A 62 8.15 5.71 2.28
C VAL A 62 8.37 5.81 0.77
N LEU A 63 9.44 6.46 0.31
CA LEU A 63 9.76 6.52 -1.12
C LEU A 63 9.98 5.12 -1.70
N SER A 64 10.77 4.28 -1.02
CA SER A 64 11.02 2.89 -1.45
C SER A 64 9.72 2.09 -1.56
N VAL A 65 8.85 2.18 -0.56
CA VAL A 65 7.55 1.50 -0.56
C VAL A 65 6.67 1.99 -1.72
N VAL A 66 6.54 3.31 -1.89
CA VAL A 66 5.69 3.89 -2.93
C VAL A 66 6.20 3.55 -4.33
N GLN A 67 7.52 3.60 -4.58
CA GLN A 67 8.12 3.26 -5.87
C GLN A 67 7.82 1.80 -6.26
N VAL A 68 8.03 0.86 -5.34
CA VAL A 68 7.76 -0.56 -5.58
C VAL A 68 6.27 -0.82 -5.77
N LEU A 69 5.39 -0.10 -5.06
CA LEU A 69 3.93 -0.21 -5.22
C LEU A 69 3.41 0.25 -6.60
N ARG A 70 4.17 1.04 -7.37
CA ARG A 70 3.78 1.40 -8.74
C ARG A 70 3.86 0.20 -9.69
N GLN A 71 4.86 -0.66 -9.50
CA GLN A 71 5.12 -1.79 -10.39
C GLN A 71 3.94 -2.77 -10.52
N PRO A 72 3.23 -3.16 -9.44
CA PRO A 72 1.99 -3.92 -9.55
C PRO A 72 0.87 -3.19 -10.32
N VAL A 73 0.75 -1.86 -10.18
CA VAL A 73 -0.28 -1.06 -10.88
C VAL A 73 -0.04 -1.08 -12.39
N GLU A 74 1.20 -0.85 -12.81
CA GLU A 74 1.58 -0.87 -14.23
C GLU A 74 1.34 -2.26 -14.85
N ARG A 75 1.68 -3.33 -14.13
CA ARG A 75 1.42 -4.72 -14.58
C ARG A 75 -0.06 -5.06 -14.67
N LEU A 76 -0.89 -4.52 -13.78
CA LEU A 76 -2.34 -4.72 -13.78
C LEU A 76 -3.01 -4.14 -15.04
N SER A 77 -2.43 -3.10 -15.64
CA SER A 77 -2.94 -2.51 -16.89
C SER A 77 -2.90 -3.50 -18.06
N GLY A 78 -1.88 -4.36 -18.12
CA GLY A 78 -1.74 -5.40 -19.15
C GLY A 78 -2.42 -6.73 -18.80
N CYS A 79 -2.51 -7.07 -17.50
CA CYS A 79 -3.12 -8.31 -17.05
C CYS A 79 -3.96 -8.07 -15.78
N PRO A 80 -5.27 -7.77 -15.91
CA PRO A 80 -6.08 -7.37 -14.77
C PRO A 80 -6.22 -8.51 -13.76
N CYS A 81 -6.01 -8.18 -12.48
CA CYS A 81 -6.21 -9.08 -11.35
C CYS A 81 -6.87 -8.32 -10.20
N LEU A 82 -8.18 -8.51 -10.03
CA LEU A 82 -9.01 -7.76 -9.09
C LEU A 82 -8.49 -7.78 -7.64
N GLN A 83 -8.06 -8.97 -7.17
CA GLN A 83 -7.51 -9.12 -5.82
C GLN A 83 -6.21 -8.34 -5.62
N LEU A 84 -5.30 -8.37 -6.61
CA LEU A 84 -4.04 -7.63 -6.52
C LEU A 84 -4.30 -6.12 -6.57
N LEU A 85 -5.19 -5.66 -7.45
CA LEU A 85 -5.61 -4.25 -7.49
C LEU A 85 -6.12 -3.78 -6.12
N LYS A 86 -6.98 -4.58 -5.48
CA LYS A 86 -7.50 -4.30 -4.14
C LYS A 86 -6.39 -4.18 -3.09
N TYR A 87 -5.41 -5.09 -3.09
CA TYR A 87 -4.30 -5.03 -2.14
C TYR A 87 -3.46 -3.76 -2.34
N VAL A 88 -3.18 -3.39 -3.59
CA VAL A 88 -2.40 -2.19 -3.91
C VAL A 88 -3.14 -0.91 -3.52
N VAL A 89 -4.43 -0.80 -3.86
CA VAL A 89 -5.26 0.36 -3.47
C VAL A 89 -5.34 0.47 -1.95
N GLN A 90 -5.47 -0.65 -1.23
CA GLN A 90 -5.43 -0.66 0.23
C GLN A 90 -4.10 -0.16 0.79
N CYS A 91 -2.96 -0.51 0.17
CA CYS A 91 -1.64 0.01 0.56
C CYS A 91 -1.58 1.54 0.43
N TYR A 92 -2.00 2.10 -0.72
CA TYR A 92 -2.04 3.54 -0.92
C TYR A 92 -2.99 4.22 0.09
N LEU A 93 -4.16 3.63 0.35
CA LEU A 93 -5.09 4.14 1.35
C LEU A 93 -4.44 4.21 2.74
N CYS A 94 -3.71 3.16 3.16
CA CYS A 94 -2.98 3.18 4.42
C CYS A 94 -1.93 4.29 4.47
N LEU A 95 -1.12 4.45 3.41
CA LEU A 95 -0.11 5.51 3.33
C LEU A 95 -0.72 6.92 3.44
N THR A 96 -1.86 7.16 2.78
CA THR A 96 -2.55 8.46 2.87
C THR A 96 -3.08 8.80 4.26
N ARG A 97 -3.16 7.85 5.21
CA ARG A 97 -3.47 8.16 6.62
C ARG A 97 -2.37 9.00 7.29
N LYS A 98 -1.15 8.94 6.75
CA LYS A 98 0.02 9.73 7.20
C LYS A 98 0.38 10.83 6.20
N TYR A 99 -0.55 11.23 5.34
CA TYR A 99 -0.29 12.19 4.25
C TYR A 99 0.19 13.57 4.73
N MET A 100 -0.08 13.95 5.99
CA MET A 100 0.41 15.21 6.56
C MET A 100 1.91 15.20 6.89
N LEU A 101 2.58 14.05 6.87
CA LEU A 101 4.03 13.97 7.01
C LEU A 101 4.70 14.40 5.71
N ALA A 102 5.61 15.38 5.75
CA ALA A 102 6.26 15.95 4.57
C ALA A 102 6.86 14.88 3.63
N GLY A 103 7.57 13.88 4.18
CA GLY A 103 8.14 12.80 3.37
C GLY A 103 7.11 11.91 2.68
N VAL A 104 5.94 11.68 3.31
CA VAL A 104 4.84 10.90 2.73
C VAL A 104 4.13 11.71 1.65
N TYR A 105 3.88 12.98 1.92
CA TYR A 105 3.34 13.94 0.95
C TYR A 105 4.20 13.98 -0.32
N ASP A 106 5.50 14.21 -0.18
CA ASP A 106 6.42 14.31 -1.31
C ASP A 106 6.50 12.99 -2.08
N ALA A 107 6.62 11.85 -1.38
CA ALA A 107 6.66 10.56 -2.03
C ALA A 107 5.39 10.29 -2.85
N LEU A 108 4.21 10.49 -2.27
CA LEU A 108 2.93 10.24 -2.96
C LEU A 108 2.66 11.27 -4.05
N ARG A 109 2.93 12.56 -3.85
CA ARG A 109 2.70 13.60 -4.86
C ARG A 109 3.44 13.32 -6.17
N HIS A 110 4.66 12.81 -6.11
CA HIS A 110 5.48 12.55 -7.28
C HIS A 110 5.32 11.13 -7.84
N ASN A 111 4.83 10.19 -7.03
CA ASN A 111 4.84 8.77 -7.39
C ASN A 111 3.46 8.11 -7.38
N PHE A 112 2.38 8.84 -7.11
CA PHE A 112 1.04 8.29 -7.22
C PHE A 112 0.75 7.86 -8.67
N PRO A 113 0.36 6.59 -8.90
CA PRO A 113 0.20 6.07 -10.25
C PRO A 113 -1.08 6.63 -10.92
N PRO A 114 -0.98 7.23 -12.12
CA PRO A 114 -2.12 7.85 -12.80
C PRO A 114 -3.24 6.85 -13.11
N GLN A 115 -2.92 5.57 -13.28
CA GLN A 115 -3.88 4.50 -13.57
C GLN A 115 -4.93 4.30 -12.46
N LEU A 116 -4.63 4.73 -11.23
CA LEU A 116 -5.58 4.69 -10.11
C LEU A 116 -6.53 5.91 -10.10
N SER A 117 -6.25 6.93 -10.92
CA SER A 117 -7.07 8.14 -11.05
C SER A 117 -7.75 8.27 -12.40
N ASP A 118 -7.27 7.58 -13.43
CA ASP A 118 -7.87 7.57 -14.76
C ASP A 118 -8.87 6.42 -14.95
N ASN A 119 -9.27 6.15 -16.19
CA ASN A 119 -10.26 5.13 -16.54
C ASN A 119 -9.66 3.72 -16.76
N THR A 120 -8.37 3.49 -16.45
CA THR A 120 -7.64 2.25 -16.74
C THR A 120 -8.32 1.02 -16.12
N PHE A 121 -8.78 1.13 -14.88
CA PHE A 121 -9.35 0.00 -14.14
C PHE A 121 -10.89 -0.03 -14.12
N HIS A 122 -11.58 0.73 -14.98
CA HIS A 122 -13.04 0.87 -14.95
C HIS A 122 -13.79 -0.46 -14.83
N ILE A 123 -13.41 -1.48 -15.62
CA ILE A 123 -14.03 -2.82 -15.55
C ILE A 123 -13.87 -3.45 -14.17
N SER A 124 -12.65 -3.38 -13.59
CA SER A 124 -12.38 -3.92 -12.25
C SER A 124 -13.10 -3.14 -11.15
N LEU A 125 -13.30 -1.83 -11.32
CA LEU A 125 -14.04 -0.99 -10.37
C LEU A 125 -15.53 -1.37 -10.27
N HIS A 126 -16.14 -1.80 -11.39
CA HIS A 126 -17.53 -2.30 -11.39
C HIS A 126 -17.68 -3.65 -10.67
N GLN A 127 -16.62 -4.45 -10.59
CA GLN A 127 -16.67 -5.79 -9.99
C GLN A 127 -16.57 -5.78 -8.45
N ASP A 128 -15.91 -4.80 -7.85
CA ASP A 128 -15.82 -4.66 -6.39
C ASP A 128 -16.02 -3.20 -5.98
N PRO A 129 -17.20 -2.82 -5.43
CA PRO A 129 -17.50 -1.45 -5.03
C PRO A 129 -16.61 -0.95 -3.88
N LYS A 130 -15.87 -1.82 -3.21
CA LYS A 130 -14.90 -1.38 -2.18
C LYS A 130 -13.73 -0.63 -2.79
N ILE A 131 -13.27 -1.00 -3.99
CA ILE A 131 -12.13 -0.36 -4.65
C ILE A 131 -12.40 1.14 -4.94
N PRO A 132 -13.50 1.53 -5.60
CA PRO A 132 -13.78 2.95 -5.84
C PRO A 132 -13.99 3.73 -4.53
N ASN A 133 -14.61 3.13 -3.50
CA ASN A 133 -14.73 3.78 -2.18
C ASN A 133 -13.36 4.08 -1.55
N MET A 134 -12.40 3.15 -1.65
CA MET A 134 -11.04 3.40 -1.18
C MET A 134 -10.33 4.48 -1.99
N LEU A 135 -10.48 4.50 -3.32
CA LEU A 135 -9.92 5.55 -4.18
C LEU A 135 -10.48 6.93 -3.83
N GLN A 136 -11.78 7.04 -3.57
CA GLN A 136 -12.39 8.29 -3.09
C GLN A 136 -11.80 8.74 -1.75
N GLN A 137 -11.58 7.81 -0.81
CA GLN A 137 -10.93 8.13 0.47
C GLN A 137 -9.48 8.58 0.31
N ILE A 138 -8.71 7.95 -0.59
CA ILE A 138 -7.35 8.38 -0.95
C ILE A 138 -7.39 9.84 -1.42
N CYS A 139 -8.25 10.17 -2.37
CA CYS A 139 -8.41 11.55 -2.87
C CYS A 139 -8.75 12.53 -1.74
N SER A 140 -9.69 12.19 -0.87
CA SER A 140 -10.09 13.02 0.27
C SER A 140 -8.92 13.25 1.25
N ASN A 141 -8.15 12.22 1.57
CA ASN A 141 -6.98 12.33 2.45
C ASN A 141 -5.90 13.23 1.84
N MET A 142 -5.63 13.08 0.55
CA MET A 142 -4.65 13.90 -0.16
C MET A 142 -5.07 15.37 -0.22
N TRP A 143 -6.36 15.64 -0.46
CA TRP A 143 -6.90 16.99 -0.41
C TRP A 143 -6.83 17.64 0.96
N ARG A 144 -7.09 16.87 2.04
CA ARG A 144 -7.03 17.39 3.41
C ARG A 144 -5.62 17.82 3.82
N GLY A 145 -4.58 17.09 3.41
CA GLY A 145 -3.20 17.44 3.73
C GLY A 145 -2.58 18.51 2.82
N TYR A 146 -3.29 18.95 1.77
CA TYR A 146 -2.86 20.06 0.92
C TYR A 146 -3.15 21.45 1.53
N ARG A 147 -3.85 21.55 2.67
CA ARG A 147 -4.14 22.86 3.27
C ARG A 147 -2.84 23.58 3.66
N PRO A 148 -2.58 24.79 3.10
CA PRO A 148 -1.40 25.59 3.40
C PRO A 148 -1.40 26.14 4.83
#